data_AF-A0AAW5KF72-F1
#
_entry.id   AF-A0AAW5KF72-F1
#
_cell.length_a   1.000
_cell.length_b   1.000
_cell.length_c   1.000
_cell.angle_alpha   90.00
_cell.angle_beta   90.00
_cell.angle_gamma   90.00
#
_symmetry.space_group_name_H-M   'P 1'
#
loop_
_entity.id
_entity.type
_entity.pdbx_description
1 polymer ?
#
loop_
_entity_poly.entity_id
_entity_poly.type
_entity_poly.pdbx_seq_one_letter_code
_entity_poly.pdbx_strand_id
1 'polypeptide(L)'
;MKFREIERNASAGGEFPHRGSLSQQSCFLALRCLYGDWRAGRITKEQAQQERRTLESTYLRAVEDEKRQAACLAQYQENLRKVGEGLSQLVRSAQEGESTESLLELSLDCLSRMTGEQVTKKAVLEGVRMGCVSLPNI
;
A
#
# COMPACT_ATOMS: atom_id res chain seq x y z
N MET A 1 -11.89 -14.54 -2.79
CA MET A 1 -13.26 -15.07 -2.60
C MET A 1 -14.25 -13.95 -2.87
N LYS A 2 -15.34 -14.20 -3.59
CA LYS A 2 -16.39 -13.20 -3.87
C LYS A 2 -17.36 -13.11 -2.70
N PHE A 3 -18.02 -11.96 -2.53
CA PHE A 3 -19.01 -11.74 -1.45
C PHE A 3 -20.07 -12.86 -1.40
N ARG A 4 -20.62 -13.25 -2.56
CA ARG A 4 -21.62 -14.32 -2.67
C ARG A 4 -21.15 -15.68 -2.15
N GLU A 5 -19.85 -15.98 -2.27
CA GLU A 5 -19.29 -17.24 -1.77
C GLU A 5 -19.22 -17.22 -0.24
N ILE A 6 -18.82 -16.08 0.33
CA ILE A 6 -18.79 -15.85 1.78
C ILE A 6 -20.21 -15.91 2.34
N GLU A 7 -21.16 -15.24 1.70
CA GLU A 7 -22.58 -15.22 2.07
C GLU A 7 -23.20 -16.62 2.07
N ARG A 8 -22.94 -17.40 1.01
CA ARG A 8 -23.41 -18.78 0.94
C ARG A 8 -22.83 -19.62 2.09
N ASN A 9 -21.53 -19.50 2.35
CA ASN A 9 -20.89 -20.27 3.42
C ASN A 9 -21.38 -19.83 4.81
N ALA A 10 -21.49 -18.53 5.06
CA ALA A 10 -21.96 -17.98 6.34
C ALA A 10 -23.42 -18.37 6.62
N SER A 11 -24.29 -18.28 5.61
CA SER A 11 -25.70 -18.67 5.75
C SER A 11 -25.87 -20.18 5.93
N ALA A 12 -25.13 -21.02 5.21
CA ALA A 12 -25.26 -22.48 5.29
C ALA A 12 -24.66 -23.11 6.57
N GLY A 13 -24.11 -22.30 7.48
CA GLY A 13 -23.40 -22.80 8.66
C GLY A 13 -22.04 -23.40 8.31
N GLY A 14 -21.45 -23.02 7.19
CA GLY A 14 -20.16 -23.47 6.71
C GLY A 14 -19.01 -23.10 7.65
N GLU A 15 -17.83 -23.63 7.33
CA GLU A 15 -16.62 -23.40 8.10
C GLU A 15 -16.12 -21.95 8.01
N PHE A 16 -15.48 -21.51 9.09
CA PHE A 16 -14.84 -20.20 9.15
C PHE A 16 -13.62 -20.16 8.22
N PRO A 17 -13.43 -19.09 7.41
CA PRO A 17 -12.34 -19.01 6.45
C PRO A 17 -10.99 -18.67 7.13
N HIS A 18 -10.39 -19.63 7.84
CA HIS A 18 -9.13 -19.44 8.59
C HIS A 18 -7.95 -18.92 7.75
N ARG A 19 -7.91 -19.28 6.46
CA ARG A 19 -6.86 -18.84 5.51
C ARG A 19 -7.27 -17.62 4.67
N GLY A 20 -8.44 -17.05 4.91
CA GLY A 20 -8.91 -15.87 4.19
C GLY A 20 -8.25 -14.58 4.67
N SER A 21 -8.34 -13.51 3.87
CA SER A 21 -7.92 -12.17 4.32
C SER A 21 -8.77 -11.68 5.50
N LEU A 22 -8.30 -10.67 6.22
CA LEU A 22 -9.03 -10.11 7.35
C LEU A 22 -10.42 -9.60 6.93
N SER A 23 -10.53 -8.98 5.75
CA SER A 23 -11.82 -8.57 5.18
C SER A 23 -12.76 -9.77 4.94
N GLN A 24 -12.23 -10.92 4.50
CA GLN A 24 -13.03 -12.12 4.28
C GLN A 24 -13.52 -12.73 5.59
N GLN A 25 -12.65 -12.80 6.59
CA GLN A 25 -12.98 -13.30 7.93
C GLN A 25 -14.04 -12.41 8.62
N SER A 26 -13.83 -11.09 8.57
CA SER A 26 -14.75 -10.12 9.17
C SER A 26 -16.12 -10.14 8.49
N CYS A 27 -16.16 -10.20 7.16
CA CYS A 27 -17.40 -10.32 6.38
C CYS A 27 -18.16 -11.60 6.71
N PHE A 28 -17.46 -12.73 6.81
CA PHE A 28 -18.06 -14.02 7.19
C PHE A 28 -18.74 -13.96 8.57
N LEU A 29 -18.05 -13.42 9.58
CA LEU A 29 -18.61 -13.30 10.93
C LEU A 29 -19.82 -12.38 10.97
N ALA A 30 -19.74 -11.23 10.31
CA ALA A 30 -20.85 -10.28 10.25
C ALA A 30 -22.10 -10.90 9.59
N LEU A 31 -21.92 -11.64 8.49
CA LEU A 31 -23.00 -12.36 7.83
C LEU A 31 -23.57 -13.49 8.71
N ARG A 32 -22.72 -14.21 9.45
CA ARG A 32 -23.16 -15.26 10.37
C ARG A 32 -24.02 -14.71 11.50
N CYS A 33 -23.63 -13.57 12.07
CA CYS A 33 -24.44 -12.85 13.05
C CYS A 33 -25.77 -12.39 12.43
N LEU A 34 -25.72 -11.73 11.26
CA LEU A 34 -26.91 -11.22 10.57
C LEU A 34 -27.96 -12.32 10.31
N TYR A 35 -27.54 -13.46 9.76
CA TYR A 35 -28.44 -14.58 9.52
C TYR A 35 -28.87 -15.29 10.81
N GLY A 36 -28.02 -15.31 11.83
CA GLY A 36 -28.37 -15.82 13.16
C GLY A 36 -29.49 -15.00 13.80
N ASP A 37 -29.41 -13.68 13.72
CA ASP A 37 -30.41 -12.76 14.26
C ASP A 37 -31.73 -12.83 13.48
N TRP A 38 -31.65 -12.93 12.15
CA TRP A 38 -32.83 -13.09 11.30
C TRP A 38 -33.57 -14.41 11.56
N ARG A 39 -32.84 -15.53 11.69
CA ARG A 39 -33.44 -16.84 12.01
C ARG A 39 -34.02 -16.91 13.41
N ALA A 40 -33.41 -16.19 14.36
CA ALA A 40 -33.93 -16.06 15.71
C ALA A 40 -35.13 -15.11 15.82
N GLY A 41 -35.56 -14.47 14.72
CA GLY A 41 -36.66 -13.50 14.71
C GLY A 41 -36.35 -12.19 15.42
N ARG A 42 -35.07 -11.89 15.67
CA ARG A 42 -34.62 -10.65 16.35
C ARG A 42 -34.65 -9.43 15.43
N ILE A 43 -34.61 -9.65 14.12
CA ILE A 43 -34.69 -8.61 13.09
C ILE A 43 -35.68 -9.00 11.99
N THR A 44 -36.28 -8.00 11.34
CA THR A 44 -37.18 -8.24 10.21
C THR A 44 -36.40 -8.61 8.95
N LYS A 45 -37.11 -9.13 7.94
CA LYS A 45 -36.53 -9.46 6.64
C LYS A 45 -35.99 -8.22 5.93
N GLU A 46 -36.67 -7.10 6.07
CA GLU A 46 -36.28 -5.81 5.48
C GLU A 46 -34.98 -5.31 6.12
N GLN A 47 -34.88 -5.38 7.45
CA GLN A 47 -33.66 -5.06 8.19
C GLN A 47 -32.50 -5.96 7.76
N ALA A 48 -32.74 -7.27 7.65
CA ALA A 48 -31.72 -8.21 7.21
C ALA A 48 -31.23 -7.93 5.78
N GLN A 49 -32.14 -7.60 4.85
CA GLN A 49 -31.77 -7.25 3.48
C GLN A 49 -30.99 -5.95 3.39
N GLN A 50 -31.37 -4.94 4.19
CA GLN A 50 -30.66 -3.67 4.23
C GLN A 50 -29.23 -3.88 4.74
N GLU A 51 -29.05 -4.59 5.85
CA GLU A 51 -27.70 -4.81 6.37
C GLU A 51 -26.83 -5.71 5.50
N ARG A 52 -27.43 -6.70 4.83
CA ARG A 52 -26.73 -7.48 3.82
C ARG A 52 -26.12 -6.61 2.72
N ARG A 53 -26.85 -5.60 2.24
CA ARG A 53 -26.36 -4.63 1.23
C ARG A 53 -25.24 -3.76 1.79
N THR A 54 -25.38 -3.30 3.03
CA THR A 54 -24.31 -2.56 3.74
C THR A 54 -23.04 -3.41 3.81
N LEU A 55 -23.14 -4.65 4.29
CA LEU A 55 -22.02 -5.58 4.40
C LEU A 55 -21.35 -5.88 3.04
N GLU A 56 -22.15 -6.03 1.97
CA GLU A 56 -21.62 -6.18 0.61
C GLU A 56 -20.78 -4.98 0.19
N SER A 57 -21.30 -3.77 0.38
CA SER A 57 -20.59 -2.53 0.02
C SER A 57 -19.31 -2.34 0.85
N THR A 58 -19.36 -2.62 2.15
CA THR A 58 -18.23 -2.50 3.08
C THR A 58 -17.14 -3.51 2.73
N TYR A 59 -17.52 -4.76 2.43
CA TYR A 59 -16.57 -5.79 2.01
C TYR A 59 -15.86 -5.41 0.71
N LEU A 60 -16.60 -4.94 -0.30
CA LEU A 60 -16.01 -4.55 -1.58
C LEU A 60 -15.02 -3.38 -1.43
N ARG A 61 -15.36 -2.39 -0.58
CA ARG A 61 -14.45 -1.30 -0.24
C ARG A 61 -13.19 -1.80 0.47
N ALA A 62 -13.35 -2.65 1.48
CA ALA A 62 -12.23 -3.19 2.24
C ALA A 62 -11.28 -4.02 1.35
N VAL A 63 -11.81 -4.82 0.43
CA VAL A 63 -10.99 -5.56 -0.55
C VAL A 63 -10.22 -4.62 -1.48
N GLU A 64 -10.84 -3.52 -1.90
CA GLU A 64 -10.18 -2.53 -2.75
C GLU A 64 -9.08 -1.78 -2.00
N ASP A 65 -9.34 -1.41 -0.74
CA ASP A 65 -8.34 -0.76 0.11
C ASP A 65 -7.17 -1.69 0.44
N GLU A 66 -7.42 -2.97 0.72
CA GLU A 66 -6.37 -4.00 0.88
C GLU A 66 -5.46 -4.07 -0.35
N LYS A 67 -6.04 -4.03 -1.57
CA LYS A 67 -5.25 -4.02 -2.82
C LYS A 67 -4.41 -2.76 -2.96
N ARG A 68 -4.98 -1.59 -2.68
CA ARG A 68 -4.26 -0.30 -2.75
C ARG A 68 -3.10 -0.27 -1.77
N GLN A 69 -3.34 -0.74 -0.54
CA GLN A 69 -2.30 -0.85 0.48
C GLN A 69 -1.18 -1.80 0.04
N ALA A 70 -1.53 -2.99 -0.48
CA ALA A 70 -0.55 -3.93 -0.99
C ALA A 70 0.30 -3.34 -2.14
N ALA A 71 -0.34 -2.62 -3.08
CA ALA A 71 0.36 -1.95 -4.17
C ALA A 71 1.29 -0.83 -3.65
N CYS A 72 0.83 -0.03 -2.69
CA CYS A 72 1.63 1.02 -2.08
C CYS A 72 2.85 0.46 -1.35
N LEU A 73 2.67 -0.61 -0.57
CA LEU A 73 3.76 -1.29 0.13
C LEU A 73 4.76 -1.91 -0.84
N ALA A 74 4.30 -2.52 -1.92
CA ALA A 74 5.18 -3.08 -2.95
C ALA A 74 6.05 -1.97 -3.61
N GLN A 75 5.44 -0.83 -3.93
CA GLN A 75 6.16 0.32 -4.48
C GLN A 75 7.18 0.87 -3.48
N TYR A 76 6.82 0.96 -2.20
CA TYR A 76 7.72 1.42 -1.14
C TYR A 76 8.91 0.47 -0.97
N GLN A 77 8.69 -0.84 -0.95
CA GLN A 77 9.75 -1.85 -0.88
C GLN A 77 10.69 -1.77 -2.09
N GLU A 78 10.15 -1.59 -3.29
CA GLU A 78 10.96 -1.43 -4.51
C GLU A 78 11.79 -0.14 -4.46
N ASN A 79 11.25 0.96 -3.92
CA ASN A 79 12.01 2.18 -3.72
C ASN A 79 13.16 1.98 -2.73
N LEU A 80 12.92 1.30 -1.60
CA LEU A 80 13.98 0.96 -0.64
C LEU A 80 15.07 0.09 -1.26
N ARG A 81 14.69 -0.90 -2.08
CA ARG A 81 15.65 -1.74 -2.82
C ARG A 81 16.54 -0.89 -3.73
N LYS A 82 15.94 -0.01 -4.54
CA LYS A 82 16.66 0.91 -5.44
C LYS A 82 17.55 1.89 -4.69
N VAL A 83 17.13 2.37 -3.51
CA VAL A 83 17.97 3.22 -2.65
C VAL A 83 19.18 2.43 -2.16
N GLY A 84 19.01 1.17 -1.73
CA GLY A 84 20.14 0.33 -1.32
C GLY A 84 21.17 0.11 -2.45
N GLU A 85 20.68 -0.11 -3.67
CA GLU A 85 21.53 -0.20 -4.87
C GLU A 85 22.25 1.13 -5.15
N GLY A 86 21.52 2.25 -5.10
CA GLY A 86 22.05 3.59 -5.33
C GLY A 86 23.11 4.01 -4.29
N LEU A 87 22.91 3.68 -3.01
CA LEU A 87 23.91 3.91 -1.96
C LEU A 87 25.18 3.07 -2.18
N SER A 88 25.03 1.83 -2.61
CA SER A 88 26.17 0.96 -2.94
C SER A 88 26.96 1.51 -4.14
N GLN A 89 26.24 2.01 -5.15
CA GLN A 89 26.85 2.69 -6.30
C GLN A 89 27.56 3.97 -5.86
N LEU A 90 26.97 4.76 -4.96
CA LEU A 90 27.55 6.00 -4.47
C LEU A 90 28.87 5.80 -3.76
N VAL A 91 28.95 4.80 -2.89
CA VAL A 91 30.21 4.45 -2.21
C VAL A 91 31.28 4.06 -3.23
N ARG A 92 30.92 3.28 -4.25
CA ARG A 92 31.84 2.88 -5.31
C ARG A 92 32.33 4.07 -6.15
N SER A 93 31.41 4.90 -6.65
CA SER A 93 31.75 6.09 -7.44
C SER A 93 32.62 7.07 -6.63
N ALA A 94 32.39 7.20 -5.32
CA ALA A 94 33.23 8.01 -4.44
C ALA A 94 34.65 7.45 -4.29
N GLN A 95 34.80 6.12 -4.25
CA GLN A 95 36.11 5.45 -4.20
C GLN A 95 36.86 5.52 -5.54
N GLU A 96 36.13 5.52 -6.66
CA GLU A 96 36.69 5.60 -8.02
C GLU A 96 37.05 7.05 -8.45
N GLY A 97 36.70 8.05 -7.63
CA GLY A 97 37.02 9.46 -7.88
C GLY A 97 36.13 10.11 -8.93
N GLU A 98 34.85 9.70 -9.03
CA GLU A 98 33.88 10.39 -9.87
C GLU A 98 33.69 11.86 -9.46
N SER A 99 33.18 12.68 -10.39
CA SER A 99 32.96 14.10 -10.14
C SER A 99 31.97 14.33 -8.99
N THR A 100 32.18 15.41 -8.24
CA THR A 100 31.28 15.86 -7.17
C THR A 100 29.85 16.11 -7.66
N GLU A 101 29.67 16.48 -8.93
CA GLU A 101 28.35 16.63 -9.56
C GLU A 101 27.63 15.29 -9.74
N SER A 102 28.31 14.25 -10.24
CA SER A 102 27.73 12.90 -10.36
C SER A 102 27.37 12.30 -9.00
N LEU A 103 28.23 12.49 -7.99
CA LEU A 103 27.97 12.03 -6.62
C LEU A 103 26.78 12.76 -6.00
N LEU A 104 26.64 14.06 -6.25
CA LEU A 104 25.49 14.84 -5.80
C LEU A 104 24.20 14.38 -6.48
N GLU A 105 24.20 14.19 -7.80
CA GLU A 105 23.04 13.71 -8.54
C GLU A 105 22.56 12.36 -7.99
N LEU A 106 23.48 11.42 -7.76
CA LEU A 106 23.19 10.10 -7.22
C LEU A 106 22.67 10.16 -5.77
N SER A 107 23.23 11.06 -4.96
CA SER A 107 22.76 11.33 -3.58
C SER A 107 21.32 11.84 -3.56
N LEU A 108 21.02 12.82 -4.43
CA LEU A 108 19.70 13.41 -4.56
C LEU A 108 18.69 12.40 -5.11
N ASP A 109 19.12 11.52 -6.02
CA ASP A 109 18.28 10.43 -6.53
C ASP A 109 17.88 9.46 -5.42
N CYS A 110 18.83 9.12 -4.53
CA CYS A 110 18.55 8.28 -3.37
C CYS A 110 17.60 8.97 -2.39
N LEU A 111 17.86 10.24 -2.07
CA LEU A 111 17.00 11.05 -1.18
C LEU A 111 15.57 11.12 -1.71
N SER A 112 15.42 11.46 -2.99
CA SER A 112 14.12 11.58 -3.64
C SER A 112 13.32 10.27 -3.67
N ARG A 113 14.00 9.12 -3.80
CA ARG A 113 13.35 7.81 -3.74
C ARG A 113 12.95 7.41 -2.31
N MET A 114 13.72 7.81 -1.29
CA MET A 114 13.36 7.58 0.12
C MET A 114 12.18 8.43 0.56
N THR A 115 12.17 9.71 0.18
CA THR A 115 11.15 10.68 0.63
C THR A 115 9.91 10.71 -0.28
N GLY A 116 10.03 10.19 -1.51
CA GLY A 116 9.00 10.34 -2.55
C GLY A 116 8.93 11.76 -3.13
N GLU A 117 9.90 12.62 -2.80
CA GLU A 117 9.89 14.06 -3.08
C GLU A 117 10.95 14.40 -4.14
N GLN A 118 10.57 15.14 -5.18
CA GLN A 118 11.41 15.37 -6.37
C GLN A 118 11.75 16.85 -6.61
N VAL A 119 11.11 17.76 -5.89
CA VAL A 119 11.32 19.21 -5.96
C VAL A 119 12.68 19.57 -5.40
N THR A 120 13.12 18.98 -4.29
CA THR A 120 14.46 19.25 -3.72
C THR A 120 15.55 18.88 -4.71
N LYS A 121 15.47 17.69 -5.32
CA LYS A 121 16.41 17.28 -6.37
C LYS A 121 16.45 18.29 -7.51
N LYS A 122 15.29 18.70 -8.04
CA LYS A 122 15.22 19.68 -9.14
C LYS A 122 15.84 21.02 -8.77
N ALA A 123 15.44 21.58 -7.63
CA ALA A 123 15.90 22.89 -7.18
C ALA A 123 17.42 22.93 -6.94
N VAL A 124 17.98 21.87 -6.34
CA VAL A 124 19.43 21.79 -6.09
C VAL A 124 20.21 21.65 -7.40
N LEU A 125 19.77 20.79 -8.33
CA LEU A 125 20.46 20.62 -9.61
C LEU A 125 20.36 21.86 -10.51
N GLU A 126 19.23 22.56 -10.50
CA GLU A 126 19.08 23.84 -11.19
C GLU A 126 19.98 24.92 -10.57
N GLY A 127 20.08 24.97 -9.24
CA GLY A 127 20.98 25.89 -8.53
C GLY A 127 22.47 25.65 -8.82
N VAL A 128 22.89 24.39 -8.96
CA VAL A 128 24.26 24.02 -9.37
C VAL A 128 24.51 24.43 -10.81
N ARG A 129 23.60 24.13 -11.74
CA ARG A 129 23.72 24.50 -13.17
C ARG A 129 23.76 26.02 -13.40
N MET A 130 23.02 26.78 -12.60
CA MET A 130 23.01 28.25 -12.66
C MET A 130 24.22 28.88 -11.93
N GLY A 131 25.09 28.09 -11.30
CA GLY A 131 26.25 28.59 -10.55
C GLY A 131 25.89 29.30 -9.25
N CYS A 132 24.63 29.20 -8.79
CA CYS A 132 24.18 29.74 -7.51
C CYS A 132 24.67 28.91 -6.32
N VAL A 133 25.05 27.65 -6.56
CA VAL A 133 25.63 26.72 -5.59
C VAL A 133 26.95 26.21 -6.16
N SER A 134 28.07 26.57 -5.55
CA SER A 134 29.39 26.05 -5.94
C SER A 134 29.67 24.73 -5.25
N LEU A 135 30.01 23.70 -6.03
CA LEU A 135 30.57 22.47 -5.50
C LEU A 135 32.08 22.65 -5.30
N PRO A 136 32.64 22.17 -4.17
CA PRO A 136 34.08 22.20 -3.97
C PRO A 136 34.77 21.35 -5.04
N ASN A 137 35.83 21.91 -5.65
CA ASN A 137 36.79 21.13 -6.42
C ASN A 137 37.61 20.31 -5.41
N ILE A 138 37.39 19.00 -5.37
CA ILE A 138 38.19 18.05 -4.60
C ILE A 138 39.09 17.29 -5.58
#